data_AF-A0A5M9QVY2-F1
#
_entry.id   AF-A0A5M9QVY2-F1
#
_cell.length_a   1.000
_cell.length_b   1.000
_cell.length_c   1.000
_cell.angle_alpha   90.00
_cell.angle_beta   90.00
_cell.angle_gamma   90.00
#
_symmetry.space_group_name_H-M   'P 1'
#
loop_
_entity.id
_entity.type
_entity.pdbx_description
1 polymer ?
#
loop_
_entity_poly.entity_id
_entity_poly.type
_entity_poly.pdbx_seq_one_letter_code
_entity_poly.pdbx_strand_id
1 'polypeptide(L)'
;MNNNIENVTDFIYKDAKINNEEFQKIRDEADEKFDVLLEKYGKNNCLSAFQKSADVTVQLMQESFFLLKKKVTTPEQKTEVKDAFNAQMNYIVACYNRFFDSL
;
A
#
# COMPACT_ATOMS: atom_id res chain seq x y z
N MET A 1 -20.50 -5.21 -1.91
CA MET A 1 -19.97 -4.66 -3.18
C MET A 1 -18.71 -3.89 -2.82
N ASN A 2 -17.56 -4.56 -2.82
CA ASN A 2 -16.25 -4.01 -2.42
C ASN A 2 -15.50 -3.44 -3.63
N ASN A 3 -16.16 -2.58 -4.40
CA ASN A 3 -15.66 -2.18 -5.70
C ASN A 3 -14.59 -1.06 -5.65
N ASN A 4 -14.21 -0.51 -4.50
CA ASN A 4 -13.33 0.66 -4.48
C ASN A 4 -11.83 0.33 -4.41
N ILE A 5 -11.45 -0.81 -3.84
CA ILE A 5 -10.03 -1.23 -3.81
C ILE A 5 -9.71 -2.01 -5.09
N GLU A 6 -10.62 -2.90 -5.52
CA GLU A 6 -10.51 -3.69 -6.76
C GLU A 6 -10.39 -2.78 -7.99
N ASN A 7 -11.12 -1.66 -8.08
CA ASN A 7 -11.06 -0.79 -9.27
C ASN A 7 -9.75 0.01 -9.42
N VAL A 8 -9.11 0.42 -8.33
CA VAL A 8 -7.81 1.13 -8.38
C VAL A 8 -6.69 0.14 -8.70
N THR A 9 -6.80 -1.10 -8.22
CA THR A 9 -5.83 -2.14 -8.54
C THR A 9 -6.02 -2.72 -9.95
N ASP A 10 -7.24 -3.00 -10.39
CA ASP A 10 -7.53 -3.60 -11.71
C ASP A 10 -7.20 -2.68 -12.90
N PHE A 11 -7.30 -1.36 -12.73
CA PHE A 11 -6.88 -0.41 -13.77
C PHE A 11 -5.35 -0.35 -13.92
N ILE A 12 -4.61 -0.70 -12.86
CA ILE A 12 -3.15 -0.51 -12.74
C ILE A 12 -2.38 -1.82 -12.99
N TYR A 13 -3.05 -2.97 -12.94
CA TYR A 13 -2.41 -4.29 -13.08
C TYR A 13 -2.30 -4.85 -14.50
N LYS A 14 -2.64 -4.09 -15.55
CA LYS A 14 -2.69 -4.63 -16.92
C LYS A 14 -1.35 -5.18 -17.44
N ASP A 15 -0.22 -4.67 -16.93
CA ASP A 15 1.14 -5.06 -17.35
C ASP A 15 2.02 -5.65 -16.24
N ALA A 16 1.45 -5.95 -15.06
CA ALA A 16 2.18 -6.39 -13.86
C ALA A 16 3.36 -5.47 -13.46
N LYS A 17 3.33 -4.21 -13.91
CA LYS A 17 4.33 -3.17 -13.67
C LYS A 17 3.60 -1.85 -13.47
N ILE A 18 3.77 -1.28 -12.30
CA ILE A 18 3.44 0.13 -12.05
C ILE A 18 4.69 0.92 -12.45
N ASN A 19 4.56 1.86 -13.39
CA ASN A 19 5.67 2.77 -13.66
C ASN A 19 5.75 3.84 -12.55
N ASN A 20 6.88 4.53 -12.41
CA ASN A 20 7.06 5.49 -11.32
C ASN A 20 6.01 6.63 -11.32
N GLU A 21 5.47 7.00 -12.49
CA GLU A 21 4.46 8.07 -12.62
C GLU A 21 3.08 7.60 -12.14
N GLU A 22 2.69 6.37 -12.47
CA GLU A 22 1.45 5.77 -11.98
C GLU A 22 1.48 5.58 -10.47
N PHE A 23 2.63 5.11 -9.94
CA PHE A 23 2.84 5.00 -8.51
C PHE A 23 2.70 6.35 -7.79
N GLN A 24 3.37 7.36 -8.33
CA GLN A 24 3.33 8.73 -7.83
C GLN A 24 1.90 9.27 -7.80
N LYS A 25 1.14 9.03 -8.86
CA LYS A 25 -0.26 9.46 -8.96
C LYS A 25 -1.16 8.80 -7.91
N ILE A 26 -1.01 7.50 -7.65
CA ILE A 26 -1.77 6.79 -6.60
C ILE A 26 -1.49 7.41 -5.23
N ARG A 27 -0.21 7.67 -4.94
CA ARG A 27 0.20 8.28 -3.68
C ARG A 27 -0.41 9.68 -3.54
N ASP A 28 -0.26 10.51 -4.56
CA ASP A 28 -0.72 11.90 -4.52
C ASP A 28 -2.25 11.98 -4.35
N GLU A 29 -3.01 11.09 -4.98
CA GLU A 29 -4.46 11.00 -4.78
C GLU A 29 -4.83 10.54 -3.36
N ALA A 30 -4.06 9.63 -2.76
CA ALA A 30 -4.28 9.18 -1.39
C ALA A 30 -3.95 10.29 -0.38
N ASP A 31 -2.86 11.02 -0.60
CA ASP A 31 -2.43 12.15 0.22
C ASP A 31 -3.45 13.29 0.18
N GLU A 32 -3.95 13.66 -1.01
CA GLU A 32 -4.97 14.71 -1.17
C GLU A 32 -6.23 14.41 -0.34
N LYS A 33 -6.68 13.14 -0.34
CA LYS A 33 -7.84 12.72 0.46
C LYS A 33 -7.58 12.85 1.97
N PHE A 34 -6.35 12.55 2.42
CA PHE A 34 -5.96 12.69 3.82
C PHE A 34 -5.81 14.15 4.23
N ASP A 35 -5.26 15.00 3.36
CA ASP A 35 -5.12 16.44 3.58
C ASP A 35 -6.48 17.11 3.77
N VAL A 36 -7.48 16.77 2.95
CA VAL A 36 -8.87 17.26 3.12
C VAL A 36 -9.44 16.86 4.49
N LEU A 37 -9.15 15.65 4.97
CA LEU A 37 -9.59 15.22 6.31
C LEU A 37 -8.88 15.99 7.43
N LEU A 38 -7.57 16.25 7.30
CA LEU A 38 -6.79 17.05 8.24
C LEU A 38 -7.29 18.50 8.31
N GLU A 39 -7.62 19.10 7.18
CA GLU A 39 -8.19 20.45 7.10
C GLU A 39 -9.57 20.51 7.76
N LYS A 40 -10.44 19.52 7.48
CA LYS A 40 -11.83 19.52 7.92
C LYS A 40 -12.01 19.18 9.40
N TYR A 41 -11.20 18.26 9.93
CA TYR A 41 -11.36 17.75 11.30
C TYR A 41 -10.26 18.22 12.27
N GLY A 42 -9.40 19.14 11.82
CA GLY A 42 -8.33 19.74 12.61
C GLY A 42 -7.06 18.88 12.66
N LYS A 43 -5.99 19.44 13.26
CA LYS A 43 -4.68 18.77 13.38
C LYS A 43 -4.76 17.51 14.24
N ASN A 44 -5.04 16.39 13.58
CA ASN A 44 -4.98 15.07 14.16
C ASN A 44 -3.58 14.48 13.90
N ASN A 45 -2.76 14.44 14.96
CA ASN A 45 -1.41 13.89 14.89
C ASN A 45 -1.40 12.41 14.47
N CYS A 46 -2.44 11.64 14.80
CA CYS A 46 -2.54 10.26 14.38
C CYS A 46 -2.85 10.14 12.88
N LEU A 47 -3.74 10.99 12.35
CA LEU A 47 -4.10 10.96 10.92
C LEU A 47 -2.90 11.34 10.04
N SER A 48 -2.20 12.42 10.39
CA SER A 48 -0.99 12.86 9.67
C SER A 48 0.20 11.90 9.87
N ALA A 49 0.33 11.28 11.05
CA ALA A 49 1.34 10.23 11.25
C ALA A 49 1.03 8.97 10.45
N PHE A 50 -0.24 8.59 10.32
CA PHE A 50 -0.64 7.43 9.53
C PHE A 50 -0.32 7.63 8.05
N GLN A 51 -0.67 8.79 7.47
CA GLN A 51 -0.32 9.16 6.09
C GLN A 51 1.18 9.02 5.83
N LYS A 52 2.02 9.65 6.65
CA LYS A 52 3.48 9.54 6.55
C LYS A 52 4.00 8.11 6.75
N SER A 53 3.36 7.34 7.63
CA SER A 53 3.73 5.95 7.88
C SER A 53 3.39 5.05 6.70
N ALA A 54 2.33 5.35 5.94
CA ALA A 54 2.01 4.63 4.71
C ALA A 54 3.12 4.80 3.67
N ASP A 55 3.60 6.02 3.45
CA ASP A 55 4.74 6.30 2.56
C ASP A 55 5.99 5.52 2.97
N VAL A 56 6.36 5.62 4.25
CA VAL A 56 7.52 4.91 4.80
C VAL A 56 7.36 3.39 4.64
N THR A 57 6.16 2.86 4.86
CA THR A 57 5.87 1.42 4.70
C THR A 57 6.09 0.98 3.25
N VAL A 58 5.62 1.75 2.28
CA VAL A 58 5.81 1.44 0.85
C VAL A 58 7.28 1.54 0.45
N GLN A 59 8.00 2.56 0.93
CA GLN A 59 9.44 2.68 0.69
C GLN A 59 10.21 1.46 1.24
N LEU A 60 9.93 1.07 2.49
CA LEU A 60 10.56 -0.11 3.11
C LEU A 60 10.24 -1.40 2.36
N MET A 61 9.01 -1.54 1.84
CA MET A 61 8.63 -2.68 1.00
C MET A 61 9.48 -2.73 -0.28
N GLN A 62 9.65 -1.61 -0.98
CA GLN A 62 10.46 -1.52 -2.20
C GLN A 62 11.94 -1.82 -1.92
N GLU A 63 12.52 -1.19 -0.89
CA GLU A 63 13.93 -1.41 -0.51
C GLU A 63 14.18 -2.88 -0.13
N SER A 64 13.28 -3.46 0.67
CA SER A 64 13.34 -4.87 1.07
C SER A 64 13.24 -5.79 -0.14
N PHE A 65 12.33 -5.51 -1.07
CA PHE A 65 12.21 -6.26 -2.32
C PHE A 65 13.51 -6.22 -3.14
N PHE A 66 14.11 -5.04 -3.34
CA PHE A 66 15.35 -4.93 -4.10
C PHE A 66 16.54 -5.61 -3.41
N LEU A 67 16.59 -5.57 -2.08
CA LEU A 67 17.60 -6.27 -1.30
C LEU A 67 17.45 -7.79 -1.42
N LEU A 68 16.23 -8.31 -1.31
CA LEU A 68 15.94 -9.74 -1.40
C LEU A 68 16.09 -10.25 -2.83
N LYS A 69 15.67 -9.49 -3.84
CA LYS A 69 15.81 -9.84 -5.27
C LYS A 69 17.27 -10.14 -5.66
N LYS A 70 18.25 -9.51 -5.00
CA LYS A 70 19.69 -9.77 -5.21
C LYS A 70 20.17 -11.07 -4.57
N LYS A 71 19.46 -11.58 -3.56
CA LYS A 71 19.83 -12.77 -2.76
C LYS A 71 19.05 -14.03 -3.17
N VAL A 72 17.85 -13.83 -3.71
CA VAL A 72 16.93 -14.88 -4.11
C VAL A 72 17.28 -15.41 -5.50
N THR A 73 17.63 -16.69 -5.57
CA THR A 73 18.13 -17.33 -6.79
C THR A 73 17.20 -18.41 -7.33
N THR A 74 16.44 -19.08 -6.46
CA THR A 74 15.54 -20.18 -6.88
C THR A 74 14.07 -19.72 -6.96
N PRO A 75 13.23 -20.43 -7.74
CA PRO A 75 11.79 -20.18 -7.77
C PRO A 75 11.13 -20.31 -6.39
N GLU A 76 11.54 -21.28 -5.57
CA GLU A 76 10.97 -21.53 -4.24
C GLU A 76 11.22 -20.34 -3.30
N GLN A 77 12.44 -19.80 -3.32
CA GLN A 77 12.80 -18.59 -2.56
C GLN A 77 12.00 -17.36 -3.02
N LYS A 78 11.69 -17.24 -4.31
CA LYS A 78 10.83 -16.15 -4.83
C LYS A 78 9.40 -16.28 -4.31
N THR A 79 8.87 -17.49 -4.28
CA THR A 79 7.55 -17.79 -3.73
C THR A 79 7.50 -17.47 -2.24
N GLU A 80 8.48 -17.94 -1.46
CA GLU A 80 8.58 -17.66 -0.02
C GLU A 80 8.57 -16.15 0.29
N VAL A 81 9.39 -15.38 -0.43
CA VAL A 81 9.44 -13.92 -0.27
C VAL A 81 8.09 -13.30 -0.61
N LYS A 82 7.46 -13.70 -1.73
CA LYS A 82 6.16 -13.18 -2.13
C LYS A 82 5.08 -13.50 -1.09
N ASP A 83 5.08 -14.71 -0.55
CA ASP A 83 4.13 -15.15 0.47
C ASP A 83 4.27 -14.36 1.77
N ALA A 84 5.51 -14.04 2.18
CA ALA A 84 5.76 -13.20 3.34
C ALA A 84 5.22 -11.76 3.18
N PHE A 85 5.44 -11.13 2.02
CA PHE A 85 4.87 -9.81 1.72
C PHE A 85 3.34 -9.85 1.64
N ASN A 86 2.78 -10.89 1.01
CA ASN A 86 1.33 -11.09 0.94
C ASN A 86 0.70 -11.20 2.34
N ALA A 87 1.34 -11.91 3.27
CA ALA A 87 0.87 -12.02 4.65
C ALA A 87 0.80 -10.66 5.36
N GLN A 88 1.80 -9.79 5.16
CA GLN A 88 1.79 -8.43 5.70
C GLN A 88 0.67 -7.58 5.10
N MET A 89 0.47 -7.65 3.79
CA MET A 89 -0.61 -6.91 3.12
C MET A 89 -2.00 -7.39 3.58
N ASN A 90 -2.18 -8.71 3.71
CA ASN A 90 -3.43 -9.29 4.21
C ASN A 90 -3.74 -8.84 5.63
N TYR A 91 -2.73 -8.72 6.50
CA TYR A 91 -2.90 -8.17 7.84
C TYR A 91 -3.40 -6.71 7.81
N ILE A 92 -2.78 -5.85 6.99
CA ILE A 92 -3.20 -4.45 6.85
C ILE A 92 -4.65 -4.36 6.35
N VAL A 93 -5.00 -5.13 5.31
CA VAL A 93 -6.36 -5.17 4.74
C VAL A 93 -7.37 -5.70 5.75
N ALA A 94 -7.04 -6.75 6.50
CA ALA A 94 -7.91 -7.30 7.54
C ALA A 94 -8.18 -6.28 8.66
N CYS A 95 -7.15 -5.52 9.08
CA CYS A 95 -7.32 -4.42 10.03
C CYS A 95 -8.19 -3.31 9.46
N TYR A 96 -7.96 -2.89 8.22
CA TYR A 96 -8.80 -1.89 7.54
C TYR A 96 -10.27 -2.33 7.52
N ASN A 97 -10.57 -3.51 6.98
CA ASN A 97 -11.94 -4.03 6.93
C ASN A 97 -12.56 -4.09 8.34
N ARG A 98 -11.83 -4.62 9.32
CA ARG A 98 -12.31 -4.70 10.71
C ARG A 98 -12.75 -3.34 11.29
N PHE A 99 -12.01 -2.27 11.02
CA PHE A 99 -12.31 -0.95 11.59
C PHE A 99 -13.38 -0.18 10.82
N PHE A 100 -13.46 -0.39 9.51
CA PHE A 100 -14.32 0.40 8.62
C PHE A 100 -15.59 -0.33 8.17
N ASP A 101 -15.69 -1.66 8.31
CA ASP A 101 -16.95 -2.41 8.09
C ASP A 101 -18.03 -2.02 9.11
N SER A 102 -17.63 -1.42 10.24
CA SER A 102 -18.52 -0.97 11.31
C SER A 102 -18.79 0.54 11.32
N LEU A 103 -18.25 1.30 10.35
CA LEU A 103 -18.41 2.76 10.25
C LEU A 103 -19.60 3.12 9.36
#